data_AF-A0A5J4ZC92-F1
#
_entry.id   AF-A0A5J4ZC92-F1
#
_cell.length_a   1.000
_cell.length_b   1.000
_cell.length_c   1.000
_cell.angle_alpha   90.00
_cell.angle_beta   90.00
_cell.angle_gamma   90.00
#
_symmetry.space_group_name_H-M   'P 1'
#
loop_
_entity.id
_entity.type
_entity.pdbx_description
1 polymer ?
#
loop_
_entity_poly.entity_id
_entity_poly.type
_entity_poly.pdbx_seq_one_letter_code
_entity_poly.pdbx_strand_id
1 'polypeptide(L)'
;MPTELSSLTELQVLKGFVIGTWTTKSCTLEDLGKLKKLRKLNIYTGKLDPTNPEDKTDEEKEKGNEGEPDTAAASQENQAASEKPVLFAQLEKLDLQCFPHMKAPSWLTPSNLKNVKKLYIGGGKLSHLSQFHQGKNEETVAQQEKAKWTIKRLRLKYLSELEMDWKEMRELFPELIYLETMKCPKLAFFPCNESGMWINKKKI
;
A
#
# COMPACT_ATOMS: atom_id res chain seq x y z
N MET A 1 1.51 -20.07 -0.94
CA MET A 1 2.89 -19.68 -1.38
C MET A 1 3.56 -20.93 -1.95
N PRO A 2 4.34 -20.89 -3.04
CA PRO A 2 5.37 -21.94 -3.19
C PRO A 2 6.21 -21.85 -1.93
N THR A 3 6.15 -22.84 -1.05
CA THR A 3 6.80 -22.85 0.28
C THR A 3 8.28 -22.48 0.21
N GLU A 4 8.87 -22.66 -0.97
CA GLU A 4 10.24 -22.33 -1.35
C GLU A 4 10.53 -20.83 -1.48
N LEU A 5 9.54 -19.96 -1.78
CA LEU A 5 9.87 -18.55 -1.99
C LEU A 5 10.28 -17.87 -0.67
N SER A 6 9.65 -18.22 0.45
CA SER A 6 10.03 -17.68 1.78
C SER A 6 11.37 -18.19 2.28
N SER A 7 11.88 -19.31 1.73
CA SER A 7 13.20 -19.84 2.10
C SER A 7 14.35 -19.15 1.36
N LEU A 8 14.07 -18.30 0.35
CA LEU A 8 15.07 -17.51 -0.36
C LEU A 8 15.53 -16.30 0.46
N THR A 9 16.24 -16.54 1.57
CA THR A 9 16.68 -15.50 2.52
C THR A 9 17.62 -14.45 1.90
N GLU A 10 18.31 -14.80 0.82
CA GLU A 10 19.21 -13.92 0.06
C GLU A 10 18.53 -13.14 -1.08
N LEU A 11 17.23 -13.35 -1.32
CA LEU A 11 16.52 -12.69 -2.42
C LEU A 11 16.45 -11.17 -2.22
N GLN A 12 17.03 -10.42 -3.17
CA GLN A 12 17.04 -8.95 -3.12
C GLN A 12 16.05 -8.30 -4.09
N VAL A 13 15.66 -9.00 -5.15
CA VAL A 13 14.80 -8.46 -6.21
C VAL A 13 13.73 -9.49 -6.56
N LEU A 14 12.47 -9.12 -6.37
CA LEU A 14 11.31 -9.89 -6.79
C LEU A 14 10.44 -9.01 -7.68
N LYS A 15 10.20 -9.44 -8.92
CA LYS A 15 9.41 -8.67 -9.89
C LYS A 15 8.42 -9.56 -10.60
N GLY A 16 7.31 -8.97 -11.07
CA GLY A 16 6.28 -9.73 -11.77
C GLY A 16 5.52 -10.68 -10.84
N PHE A 17 5.55 -10.42 -9.53
CA PHE A 17 4.88 -11.29 -8.58
C PHE A 17 3.37 -11.00 -8.62
N VAL A 18 2.55 -12.01 -8.83
CA VAL A 18 1.10 -11.85 -8.92
C VAL A 18 0.49 -12.32 -7.59
N ILE A 19 -0.26 -11.43 -6.94
CA ILE A 19 -1.09 -11.76 -5.77
C ILE A 19 -2.53 -11.89 -6.27
N GLY A 20 -3.00 -13.13 -6.42
CA GLY A 20 -4.37 -13.44 -6.80
C GLY A 20 -5.29 -13.63 -5.60
N THR A 21 -6.57 -13.28 -5.76
CA THR A 21 -7.65 -13.47 -4.76
C THR A 21 -8.19 -14.92 -4.73
N TRP A 22 -7.35 -15.92 -5.00
CA TRP A 22 -7.83 -17.31 -5.02
C TRP A 22 -7.88 -17.89 -3.61
N THR A 23 -9.02 -18.48 -3.32
CA THR A 23 -9.65 -18.63 -2.01
C THR A 23 -9.02 -19.64 -1.07
N THR A 24 -7.91 -20.31 -1.42
CA THR A 24 -7.23 -21.21 -0.49
C THR A 24 -5.73 -21.30 -0.78
N LYS A 25 -4.88 -20.72 0.10
CA LYS A 25 -3.40 -20.80 0.13
C LYS A 25 -2.58 -19.90 -0.84
N SER A 26 -3.09 -18.74 -1.25
CA SER A 26 -2.26 -17.76 -1.97
C SER A 26 -1.20 -17.12 -1.05
N CYS A 27 -0.04 -16.75 -1.60
CA CYS A 27 1.00 -16.02 -0.87
C CYS A 27 0.43 -14.66 -0.44
N THR A 28 0.45 -14.36 0.85
CA THR A 28 0.09 -13.02 1.32
C THR A 28 1.29 -12.09 1.19
N LEU A 29 1.05 -10.79 1.29
CA LEU A 29 2.14 -9.82 1.34
C LEU A 29 2.97 -9.97 2.64
N GLU A 30 2.36 -10.46 3.72
CA GLU A 30 3.05 -10.75 4.98
C GLU A 30 4.10 -11.84 4.82
N ASP A 31 3.83 -12.85 3.98
CA ASP A 31 4.80 -13.88 3.63
C ASP A 31 6.04 -13.28 2.93
N LEU A 32 5.84 -12.26 2.09
CA LEU A 32 6.94 -11.52 1.46
C LEU A 32 7.73 -10.68 2.48
N GLY A 33 7.13 -10.32 3.61
CA GLY A 33 7.79 -9.66 4.73
C GLY A 33 8.91 -10.49 5.37
N LYS A 34 8.88 -11.83 5.21
CA LYS A 34 9.92 -12.76 5.69
C LYS A 34 11.24 -12.62 4.92
N LEU A 35 11.21 -12.04 3.71
CA LEU A 35 12.38 -11.81 2.86
C LEU A 35 13.19 -10.59 3.34
N LYS A 36 13.96 -10.76 4.41
CA LYS A 36 14.65 -9.66 5.11
C LYS A 36 15.65 -8.89 4.25
N LYS A 37 16.20 -9.50 3.18
CA LYS A 37 17.15 -8.87 2.24
C LYS A 37 16.48 -8.28 0.98
N LEU A 38 15.15 -8.34 0.88
CA LEU A 38 14.42 -7.86 -0.29
C LEU A 38 14.49 -6.33 -0.38
N ARG A 39 15.07 -5.82 -1.48
CA ARG A 39 15.26 -4.39 -1.75
C ARG A 39 14.31 -3.84 -2.81
N LYS A 40 13.88 -4.67 -3.75
CA LYS A 40 13.01 -4.26 -4.86
C LYS A 40 11.88 -5.27 -5.02
N LEU A 41 10.66 -4.76 -4.93
CA LEU A 41 9.45 -5.55 -5.04
C LEU A 41 8.54 -4.93 -6.09
N ASN A 42 8.09 -5.73 -7.05
CA ASN A 42 7.05 -5.38 -8.00
C ASN A 42 5.94 -6.44 -7.94
N ILE A 43 4.72 -5.99 -7.69
CA ILE A 43 3.54 -6.82 -7.44
C ILE A 43 2.40 -6.38 -8.37
N TYR A 44 1.70 -7.37 -8.91
CA TYR A 44 0.42 -7.25 -9.60
C TYR A 44 -0.68 -7.81 -8.70
N THR A 45 -1.74 -7.04 -8.47
CA THR A 45 -2.84 -7.37 -7.53
C THR A 45 -4.20 -7.51 -8.20
N GLY A 46 -4.29 -7.31 -9.52
CA GLY A 46 -5.52 -7.53 -10.26
C GLY A 46 -5.72 -9.00 -10.57
N LYS A 47 -6.98 -9.40 -10.82
CA LYS A 47 -7.23 -10.58 -11.65
C LYS A 47 -6.58 -10.30 -13.01
N LEU A 48 -5.42 -10.90 -13.27
CA LEU A 48 -5.03 -11.16 -14.64
C LEU A 48 -6.01 -12.22 -15.12
N ASP A 49 -7.19 -11.81 -15.58
CA ASP A 49 -7.92 -12.64 -16.51
C ASP A 49 -7.11 -12.61 -17.80
N PRO A 50 -6.43 -13.71 -18.21
CA PRO A 50 -5.62 -13.72 -19.43
C PRO A 50 -6.48 -13.67 -20.70
N THR A 51 -7.79 -13.53 -20.54
CA THR A 51 -8.80 -13.65 -21.60
C THR A 51 -9.88 -12.59 -21.40
N ASN A 52 -9.79 -11.56 -22.25
CA ASN A 52 -10.83 -10.60 -22.64
C ASN A 52 -11.13 -9.40 -21.69
N PRO A 53 -11.21 -8.16 -22.23
CA PRO A 53 -11.46 -6.95 -21.44
C PRO A 53 -12.93 -6.52 -21.56
N GLU A 54 -13.87 -7.18 -20.89
CA GLU A 54 -15.22 -6.64 -20.77
C GLU A 54 -15.77 -6.88 -19.35
N ASP A 55 -16.01 -5.74 -18.70
CA ASP A 55 -16.88 -5.42 -17.56
C ASP A 55 -17.67 -6.57 -16.90
N LYS A 56 -17.55 -6.64 -15.57
CA LYS A 56 -18.67 -6.84 -14.64
C LYS A 56 -18.23 -6.59 -13.19
N THR A 57 -18.57 -5.39 -12.75
CA THR A 57 -18.97 -5.01 -11.39
C THR A 57 -19.86 -6.09 -10.78
N ASP A 58 -19.64 -6.46 -9.51
CA ASP A 58 -20.71 -6.81 -8.57
C ASP A 58 -20.17 -6.90 -7.12
N GLU A 59 -21.09 -6.64 -6.20
CA GLU A 59 -20.94 -6.07 -4.87
C GLU A 59 -20.72 -7.11 -3.74
N GLU A 60 -20.21 -6.61 -2.62
CA GLU A 60 -20.13 -7.30 -1.32
C GLU A 60 -21.53 -7.61 -0.76
N LYS A 61 -21.68 -8.78 -0.13
CA LYS A 61 -22.78 -9.07 0.78
C LYS A 61 -22.27 -9.87 1.98
N GLU A 62 -21.84 -9.18 3.03
CA GLU A 62 -21.74 -9.76 4.38
C GLU A 62 -23.11 -9.67 5.06
N LYS A 63 -23.61 -10.82 5.51
CA LYS A 63 -24.75 -10.95 6.41
C LYS A 63 -24.20 -11.21 7.81
N GLY A 64 -24.57 -10.34 8.75
CA GLY A 64 -24.24 -10.48 10.16
C GLY A 64 -24.95 -11.65 10.84
N ASN A 65 -24.43 -12.01 12.01
CA ASN A 65 -25.22 -12.56 13.10
C ASN A 65 -24.51 -12.23 14.42
N GLU A 66 -25.27 -11.60 15.33
CA GLU A 66 -24.96 -11.41 16.74
C GLU A 66 -25.37 -12.66 17.54
N GLY A 67 -24.67 -12.94 18.63
CA GLY A 67 -25.02 -13.96 19.61
C GLY A 67 -23.91 -14.24 20.62
N GLU A 68 -23.88 -13.45 21.70
CA GLU A 68 -23.35 -13.83 23.03
C GLU A 68 -24.41 -14.69 23.78
N PRO A 69 -24.15 -15.39 24.93
CA PRO A 69 -23.29 -14.95 26.04
C PRO A 69 -22.48 -16.01 26.85
N ASP A 70 -21.57 -15.46 27.68
CA ASP A 70 -21.12 -15.82 29.05
C ASP A 70 -20.54 -17.21 29.42
N THR A 71 -19.27 -17.26 29.89
CA THR A 71 -18.86 -17.19 31.33
C THR A 71 -17.47 -17.82 31.59
N ALA A 72 -16.58 -17.03 32.21
CA ALA A 72 -15.42 -17.28 33.08
C ALA A 72 -14.61 -18.61 33.10
N ALA A 73 -13.28 -18.50 32.98
CA ALA A 73 -12.31 -18.90 34.03
C ALA A 73 -10.88 -18.45 33.68
N ALA A 74 -10.15 -17.98 34.69
CA ALA A 74 -8.84 -17.33 34.61
C ALA A 74 -7.67 -18.27 34.28
N SER A 75 -6.61 -17.70 33.68
CA SER A 75 -5.20 -18.02 33.97
C SER A 75 -4.29 -16.95 33.35
N GLN A 76 -3.42 -16.36 34.16
CA GLN A 76 -2.37 -15.43 33.77
C GLN A 76 -1.34 -16.11 32.85
N GLU A 77 -1.02 -15.48 31.74
CA GLU A 77 0.31 -15.57 31.14
C GLU A 77 0.77 -14.18 30.69
N ASN A 78 1.88 -13.72 31.28
CA ASN A 78 2.65 -12.58 30.83
C ASN A 78 3.14 -12.86 29.41
N GLN A 79 2.69 -12.10 28.41
CA GLN A 79 3.38 -12.06 27.13
C GLN A 79 3.54 -10.63 26.61
N ALA A 80 4.78 -10.36 26.23
CA ALA A 80 5.35 -9.10 25.82
C ALA A 80 4.50 -8.38 24.77
N ALA A 81 4.55 -7.04 24.83
CA ALA A 81 4.05 -6.17 23.79
C ALA A 81 4.43 -6.73 22.41
N SER A 82 3.42 -7.22 21.70
CA SER A 82 3.55 -7.73 20.34
C SER A 82 3.92 -6.57 19.44
N GLU A 83 5.23 -6.33 19.27
CA GLU A 83 5.75 -5.46 18.23
C GLU A 83 5.29 -6.05 16.90
N LYS A 84 4.27 -5.44 16.28
CA LYS A 84 3.83 -5.80 14.93
C LYS A 84 5.07 -5.80 14.03
N PRO A 85 5.40 -6.92 13.36
CA PRO A 85 6.63 -7.02 12.60
C PRO A 85 6.64 -5.94 11.51
N VAL A 86 7.71 -5.15 11.48
CA VAL A 86 7.95 -4.19 10.41
C VAL A 86 8.11 -4.99 9.12
N LEU A 87 7.05 -5.01 8.31
CA LEU A 87 7.09 -5.61 6.99
C LEU A 87 8.15 -4.87 6.16
N PHE A 88 8.92 -5.59 5.34
CA PHE A 88 9.81 -4.98 4.34
C PHE A 88 10.96 -4.11 4.89
N ALA A 89 11.63 -4.56 5.95
CA ALA A 89 12.69 -3.82 6.63
C ALA A 89 13.82 -3.27 5.72
N GLN A 90 14.17 -3.91 4.59
CA GLN A 90 15.21 -3.42 3.68
C GLN A 90 14.68 -2.94 2.32
N LEU A 91 13.36 -2.85 2.15
CA LEU A 91 12.78 -2.53 0.86
C LEU A 91 13.03 -1.06 0.49
N GLU A 92 13.66 -0.84 -0.65
CA GLU A 92 14.02 0.48 -1.15
C GLU A 92 13.09 0.94 -2.29
N LYS A 93 12.51 -0.02 -3.01
CA LYS A 93 11.56 0.22 -4.10
C LYS A 93 10.37 -0.72 -4.01
N LEU A 94 9.18 -0.13 -4.00
CA LEU A 94 7.91 -0.82 -4.18
C LEU A 94 7.25 -0.37 -5.50
N ASP A 95 6.70 -1.33 -6.23
CA ASP A 95 5.93 -1.11 -7.45
C ASP A 95 4.65 -1.94 -7.37
N LEU A 96 3.51 -1.27 -7.24
CA LEU A 96 2.20 -1.87 -7.06
C LEU A 96 1.36 -1.61 -8.31
N GLN A 97 0.92 -2.69 -8.96
CA GLN A 97 0.13 -2.62 -10.19
C GLN A 97 -1.26 -3.25 -9.98
N CYS A 98 -2.27 -2.60 -10.57
CA CYS A 98 -3.66 -3.05 -10.64
C CYS A 98 -4.32 -3.30 -9.28
N PHE A 99 -4.12 -2.41 -8.30
CA PHE A 99 -4.73 -2.57 -6.97
C PHE A 99 -6.26 -2.49 -7.03
N PRO A 100 -6.99 -3.56 -6.66
CA PRO A 100 -8.41 -3.68 -6.99
C PRO A 100 -9.33 -2.89 -6.05
N HIS A 101 -8.85 -2.48 -4.88
CA HIS A 101 -9.67 -1.81 -3.86
C HIS A 101 -9.49 -0.29 -3.88
N MET A 102 -10.52 0.45 -3.45
CA MET A 102 -10.46 1.90 -3.36
C MET A 102 -9.62 2.40 -2.18
N LYS A 103 -9.63 1.65 -1.08
CA LYS A 103 -8.91 1.99 0.15
C LYS A 103 -7.51 1.38 0.15
N ALA A 104 -6.51 2.19 0.50
CA ALA A 104 -5.15 1.69 0.70
C ALA A 104 -5.14 0.59 1.78
N PRO A 105 -4.38 -0.49 1.59
CA PRO A 105 -4.30 -1.56 2.57
C PRO A 105 -3.48 -1.13 3.80
N SER A 106 -3.69 -1.77 4.95
CA SER A 106 -3.04 -1.43 6.24
C SER A 106 -1.51 -1.46 6.21
N TRP A 107 -0.92 -2.22 5.29
CA TRP A 107 0.52 -2.30 5.09
C TRP A 107 1.10 -1.15 4.25
N LEU A 108 0.29 -0.47 3.42
CA LEU A 108 0.73 0.63 2.55
C LEU A 108 0.76 1.94 3.35
N THR A 109 1.63 1.98 4.37
CA THR A 109 1.75 3.11 5.29
C THR A 109 3.21 3.53 5.48
N PRO A 110 3.47 4.77 5.90
CA PRO A 110 4.82 5.26 6.19
C PRO A 110 5.55 4.39 7.23
N SER A 111 4.84 3.90 8.25
CA SER A 111 5.41 3.10 9.33
C SER A 111 5.88 1.72 8.87
N ASN A 112 5.24 1.13 7.86
CA ASN A 112 5.63 -0.16 7.32
C ASN A 112 6.65 -0.03 6.18
N LEU A 113 6.76 1.14 5.55
CA LEU A 113 7.60 1.37 4.38
C LEU A 113 8.71 2.40 4.64
N LYS A 114 9.26 2.41 5.87
CA LYS A 114 10.22 3.43 6.36
C LYS A 114 11.46 3.61 5.47
N ASN A 115 11.94 2.54 4.83
CA ASN A 115 13.13 2.53 4.00
C ASN A 115 12.86 2.69 2.49
N VAL A 116 11.59 2.74 2.08
CA VAL A 116 11.20 2.84 0.67
C VAL A 116 11.46 4.26 0.17
N LYS A 117 12.41 4.39 -0.75
CA LYS A 117 12.77 5.67 -1.40
C LYS A 117 12.01 5.89 -2.70
N LYS A 118 11.48 4.81 -3.30
CA LYS A 118 10.79 4.81 -4.59
C LYS A 118 9.48 4.04 -4.48
N LEU A 119 8.35 4.70 -4.72
CA LEU A 119 7.03 4.08 -4.73
C LEU A 119 6.38 4.30 -6.07
N TYR A 120 6.05 3.22 -6.78
CA TYR A 120 5.33 3.26 -8.04
C TYR A 120 3.96 2.61 -7.85
N ILE A 121 2.91 3.28 -8.31
CA ILE A 121 1.54 2.79 -8.26
C ILE A 121 0.94 2.98 -9.65
N GLY A 122 0.42 1.91 -10.23
CA GLY A 122 -0.15 1.92 -11.56
C GLY A 122 -1.45 1.13 -11.67
N GLY A 123 -2.47 1.71 -12.33
CA GLY A 123 -3.76 1.06 -12.56
C GLY A 123 -4.54 0.76 -11.28
N GLY A 124 -5.70 0.11 -11.44
CA GLY A 124 -6.56 -0.26 -10.33
C GLY A 124 -7.53 0.84 -9.89
N LYS A 125 -8.15 0.65 -8.72
CA LYS A 125 -9.26 1.47 -8.22
C LYS A 125 -8.89 2.35 -7.02
N LEU A 126 -7.61 2.39 -6.64
CA LEU A 126 -7.14 3.13 -5.46
C LEU A 126 -7.54 4.60 -5.55
N SER A 127 -8.34 5.09 -4.59
CA SER A 127 -8.86 6.45 -4.59
C SER A 127 -8.14 7.38 -3.61
N HIS A 128 -7.59 6.84 -2.52
CA HIS A 128 -6.81 7.63 -1.56
C HIS A 128 -5.60 6.83 -1.06
N LEU A 129 -4.45 7.51 -0.95
CA LEU A 129 -3.24 6.98 -0.30
C LEU A 129 -3.21 7.28 1.20
N SER A 130 -4.04 8.23 1.62
CA SER A 130 -4.05 8.83 2.93
C SER A 130 -5.08 8.09 3.79
N GLN A 131 -4.66 7.57 4.95
CA GLN A 131 -5.58 7.04 5.97
C GLN A 131 -6.27 8.17 6.76
N PHE A 132 -5.97 9.44 6.43
CA PHE A 132 -6.45 10.63 7.15
C PHE A 132 -7.93 10.93 6.95
N HIS A 133 -8.59 10.29 5.98
CA HIS A 133 -10.02 10.50 5.70
C HIS A 133 -10.94 9.51 6.39
N GLN A 134 -10.42 8.58 7.20
CA GLN A 134 -11.28 7.70 7.98
C GLN A 134 -11.85 8.47 9.17
N GLY A 135 -13.05 9.02 8.97
CA GLY A 135 -14.04 9.44 9.97
C GLY A 135 -13.51 10.09 11.24
N LYS A 136 -13.77 11.40 11.39
CA LYS A 136 -13.78 12.09 12.68
C LYS A 136 -14.72 11.36 13.66
N ASN A 137 -14.21 10.39 14.40
CA ASN A 137 -14.72 10.09 15.72
C ASN A 137 -13.80 10.86 16.67
N GLU A 138 -14.27 12.05 17.06
CA GLU A 138 -13.65 12.96 18.00
C GLU A 138 -13.54 12.31 19.38
N GLU A 139 -12.49 11.51 19.63
CA GLU A 139 -12.04 11.26 21.01
C GLU A 139 -10.63 10.65 21.16
N THR A 140 -9.90 10.37 20.08
CA THR A 140 -8.47 9.97 20.16
C THR A 140 -7.57 11.03 19.52
N VAL A 141 -7.71 12.27 19.98
CA VAL A 141 -6.92 13.43 19.53
C VAL A 141 -5.51 13.49 20.16
N ALA A 142 -5.15 12.55 21.03
CA ALA A 142 -3.81 12.53 21.63
C ALA A 142 -2.87 11.55 20.88
N GLN A 143 -1.95 12.12 20.10
CA GLN A 143 -0.62 11.55 19.80
C GLN A 143 -0.50 10.43 18.75
N GLN A 144 -1.30 10.42 17.68
CA GLN A 144 -0.79 9.82 16.43
C GLN A 144 0.14 10.81 15.76
N GLU A 145 1.45 10.65 15.98
CA GLU A 145 2.47 11.26 15.12
C GLU A 145 2.06 10.97 13.67
N LYS A 146 1.76 12.03 12.91
CA LYS A 146 1.47 11.99 11.48
C LYS A 146 2.73 11.49 10.78
N ALA A 147 2.97 10.17 10.79
CA ALA A 147 4.14 9.56 10.20
C ALA A 147 4.18 9.97 8.72
N LYS A 148 5.27 10.59 8.29
CA LYS A 148 5.42 11.12 6.93
C LYS A 148 6.21 10.15 6.08
N TRP A 149 5.94 10.14 4.78
CA TRP A 149 6.69 9.31 3.85
C TRP A 149 8.11 9.84 3.64
N THR A 150 9.09 8.94 3.62
CA THR A 150 10.52 9.20 3.27
C THR A 150 10.79 9.04 1.77
N ILE A 151 9.73 8.90 0.97
CA ILE A 151 9.82 8.66 -0.48
C ILE A 151 10.37 9.89 -1.19
N LYS A 152 11.39 9.65 -2.03
CA LYS A 152 12.04 10.67 -2.86
C LYS A 152 11.53 10.66 -4.29
N ARG A 153 11.09 9.51 -4.80
CA ARG A 153 10.54 9.37 -6.15
C ARG A 153 9.20 8.66 -6.14
N LEU A 154 8.15 9.34 -6.59
CA LEU A 154 6.82 8.78 -6.75
C LEU A 154 6.48 8.66 -8.24
N ARG A 155 5.81 7.57 -8.63
CA ARG A 155 5.24 7.41 -9.97
C ARG A 155 3.80 6.95 -9.83
N LEU A 156 2.88 7.71 -10.40
CA LEU A 156 1.44 7.45 -10.40
C LEU A 156 0.98 7.32 -11.85
N LYS A 157 0.44 6.17 -12.24
CA LYS A 157 0.00 5.94 -13.62
C LYS A 157 -1.38 5.31 -13.68
N TYR A 158 -2.25 5.81 -14.56
CA TYR A 158 -3.53 5.19 -14.87
C TYR A 158 -4.43 5.02 -13.63
N LEU A 159 -4.44 6.03 -12.75
CA LEU A 159 -5.25 6.04 -11.52
C LEU A 159 -6.41 7.01 -11.72
N SER A 160 -7.53 6.51 -12.26
CA SER A 160 -8.73 7.33 -12.54
C SER A 160 -9.41 7.84 -11.28
N GLU A 161 -9.33 7.07 -10.21
CA GLU A 161 -10.02 7.34 -8.94
C GLU A 161 -9.16 8.07 -7.92
N LEU A 162 -7.83 8.12 -8.10
CA LEU A 162 -6.94 8.73 -7.13
C LEU A 162 -7.13 10.25 -7.11
N GLU A 163 -7.74 10.72 -6.03
CA GLU A 163 -7.99 12.14 -5.78
C GLU A 163 -7.03 12.64 -4.70
N MET A 164 -6.38 13.77 -5.01
CA MET A 164 -5.41 14.43 -4.13
C MET A 164 -5.08 15.79 -4.72
N ASP A 165 -4.92 16.80 -3.87
CA ASP A 165 -4.36 18.09 -4.28
C ASP A 165 -2.84 18.15 -4.05
N TRP A 166 -2.16 19.11 -4.69
CA TRP A 166 -0.72 19.25 -4.54
C TRP A 166 -0.28 19.60 -3.12
N LYS A 167 -1.09 20.30 -2.33
CA LYS A 167 -0.75 20.65 -0.95
C LYS A 167 -0.73 19.39 -0.08
N GLU A 168 -1.76 18.57 -0.16
CA GLU A 168 -1.86 17.26 0.49
C GLU A 168 -0.68 16.38 0.07
N MET A 169 -0.38 16.31 -1.23
CA MET A 169 0.77 15.57 -1.76
C MET A 169 2.09 15.99 -1.12
N ARG A 170 2.32 17.29 -0.91
CA ARG A 170 3.53 17.82 -0.25
C ARG A 170 3.57 17.54 1.25
N GLU A 171 2.41 17.50 1.92
CA GLU A 171 2.31 17.13 3.33
C GLU A 171 2.60 15.64 3.55
N LEU A 172 2.08 14.77 2.67
CA LEU A 172 2.28 13.33 2.72
C LEU A 172 3.73 12.95 2.36
N PHE A 173 4.29 13.57 1.33
CA PHE A 173 5.61 13.27 0.78
C PHE A 173 6.57 14.47 0.90
N PRO A 174 6.99 14.85 2.12
CA PRO A 174 7.83 16.04 2.34
C PRO A 174 9.21 15.93 1.65
N GLU A 175 9.74 14.71 1.57
CA GLU A 175 11.04 14.40 0.95
C GLU A 175 10.98 14.24 -0.57
N LEU A 176 9.82 14.37 -1.21
CA LEU A 176 9.67 14.15 -2.65
C LEU A 176 10.56 15.10 -3.47
N ILE A 177 11.36 14.50 -4.36
CA ILE A 177 12.28 15.18 -5.30
C ILE A 177 11.82 14.97 -6.74
N TYR A 178 11.16 13.86 -7.03
CA TYR A 178 10.68 13.52 -8.37
C TYR A 178 9.27 12.95 -8.31
N LEU A 179 8.41 13.44 -9.19
CA LEU A 179 7.08 12.90 -9.43
C LEU A 179 6.89 12.69 -10.93
N GLU A 180 6.29 11.56 -11.28
CA GLU A 180 5.75 11.31 -12.61
C GLU A 180 4.30 10.86 -12.50
N THR A 181 3.42 11.57 -13.18
CA THR A 181 1.98 11.32 -13.27
C THR A 181 1.60 11.02 -14.71
N MET A 182 0.74 10.03 -14.94
CA MET A 182 0.23 9.72 -16.28
C MET A 182 -1.22 9.26 -16.19
N LYS A 183 -2.14 9.95 -16.86
CA LYS A 183 -3.60 9.65 -16.82
C LYS A 183 -4.13 9.50 -15.39
N CYS A 184 -3.97 10.55 -14.59
CA CYS A 184 -4.50 10.67 -13.23
C CYS A 184 -5.38 11.94 -13.14
N PRO A 185 -6.64 11.88 -13.61
CA PRO A 185 -7.47 13.06 -13.87
C PRO A 185 -7.93 13.81 -12.61
N LYS A 186 -8.00 13.13 -11.46
CA LYS A 186 -8.45 13.72 -10.19
C LYS A 186 -7.30 14.30 -9.34
N LEU A 187 -6.09 14.40 -9.90
CA LEU A 187 -4.97 15.08 -9.26
C LEU A 187 -5.02 16.58 -9.54
N ALA A 188 -5.29 17.37 -8.52
CA ALA A 188 -5.53 18.81 -8.66
C ALA A 188 -4.29 19.66 -8.35
N PHE A 189 -4.04 20.69 -9.18
CA PHE A 189 -2.98 21.70 -8.98
C PHE A 189 -1.55 21.16 -8.99
N PHE A 190 -1.31 20.01 -9.63
CA PHE A 190 0.03 19.44 -9.73
C PHE A 190 0.92 20.26 -10.69
N PRO A 191 2.11 20.71 -10.26
CA PRO A 191 3.01 21.51 -11.07
C PRO A 191 3.83 20.65 -12.06
N CYS A 192 3.18 19.70 -12.73
CA CYS A 192 3.80 18.83 -13.72
C CYS A 192 3.95 19.56 -15.05
N ASN A 193 5.00 19.23 -15.79
CA ASN A 193 5.18 19.67 -17.18
C ASN A 193 4.27 18.87 -18.14
N GLU A 194 4.36 19.16 -19.44
CA GLU A 194 3.57 18.50 -20.50
C GLU A 194 3.72 16.97 -20.52
N SER A 195 4.88 16.45 -20.10
CA SER A 195 5.13 15.01 -19.99
C SER A 195 4.61 14.38 -18.69
N GLY A 196 3.95 15.16 -17.82
CA GLY A 196 3.46 14.71 -16.52
C GLY A 196 4.54 14.58 -15.47
N MET A 197 5.68 15.25 -15.61
CA MET A 197 6.81 15.18 -14.68
C MET A 197 6.97 16.44 -13.86
N TRP A 198 7.32 16.27 -12.58
CA TRP A 198 7.77 17.34 -11.70
C TRP A 198 9.08 16.96 -11.03
N ILE A 199 9.98 17.95 -10.92
CA ILE A 199 11.32 17.77 -10.34
C ILE A 199 11.62 18.92 -9.39
N ASN A 200 12.01 18.60 -8.16
CA ASN A 200 12.47 19.58 -7.19
C ASN A 200 13.94 19.95 -7.42
N LYS A 201 14.17 21.00 -8.19
CA LYS A 201 15.53 21.51 -8.47
C LYS A 201 16.33 21.91 -7.23
N LYS A 202 15.68 22.21 -6.09
CA LYS A 202 16.35 22.61 -4.85
C LYS A 202 16.91 21.44 -4.02
N LYS A 203 16.52 20.20 -4.34
CA LYS A 203 16.90 18.98 -3.62
C LYS A 203 17.74 18.02 -4.47
N ILE A 204 18.17 18.46 -5.65
CA ILE A 204 19.05 17.70 -6.57
C ILE A 204 20.49 18.09 -6.31
#